data_AF-I3EJX0-F1
#
_entry.id   AF-I3EJX0-F1
#
_cell.length_a   1.000
_cell.length_b   1.000
_cell.length_c   1.000
_cell.angle_alpha   90.00
_cell.angle_beta   90.00
_cell.angle_gamma   90.00
#
_symmetry.space_group_name_H-M   'P 1'
#
loop_
_entity.id
_entity.type
_entity.pdbx_description
1 polymer ?
#
loop_
_entity_poly.entity_id
_entity_poly.type
_entity_poly.pdbx_seq_one_letter_code
_entity_poly.pdbx_strand_id
1 'polypeptide(L)'
;MGNKSYACSIAGLLDPTGKLFGSRIISRDDNFGCFDKDIKRLFPTNSKHVVILDDRPDVWGFVDNLYPIRPYYYFQTDDINSPEALQGMKSALSEDVRNSPVGEVFRNKNDLIELIDRECILTYFDNELEKVLSGLKEVHTEFFSTQQDTASILKKKKEIFKGCTAEIFSSVNEYTLYLNLLFKHHGGQTFSHGSVNKVTHLITTGNGRIRSVWKNKKDPVIDPVCVQVEWMHESIYAFKRLDEKEFILNVDDLESAQEEPDTNTASSSDGNHSNDELIDLEDSADTSNTTGEAFGSSDDSLYKKILDDN
;
A
#
# COMPACT_ATOMS: atom_id res chain seq x y z
N MET A 1 -0.85 -14.43 1.04
CA MET A 1 -1.69 -15.57 1.51
C MET A 1 -0.82 -16.76 1.93
N GLY A 2 -0.92 -17.20 3.19
CA GLY A 2 -0.14 -18.31 3.75
C GLY A 2 -0.57 -19.71 3.28
N ASN A 3 0.30 -20.70 3.50
CA ASN A 3 0.00 -22.12 3.24
C ASN A 3 -0.89 -22.74 4.34
N LYS A 4 -1.34 -23.99 4.13
CA LYS A 4 -2.25 -24.66 5.05
C LYS A 4 -1.67 -24.88 6.43
N SER A 5 -0.39 -25.26 6.51
CA SER A 5 0.29 -25.48 7.79
C SER A 5 0.32 -24.20 8.62
N TYR A 6 0.70 -23.08 8.01
CA TYR A 6 0.74 -21.77 8.66
C TYR A 6 -0.66 -21.37 9.16
N ALA A 7 -1.67 -21.46 8.29
CA ALA A 7 -3.05 -21.11 8.64
C ALA A 7 -3.58 -21.96 9.81
N CYS A 8 -3.32 -23.26 9.81
CA CYS A 8 -3.71 -24.16 10.90
C CYS A 8 -2.97 -23.85 12.21
N SER A 9 -1.68 -23.50 12.17
CA SER A 9 -0.92 -23.09 13.35
C SER A 9 -1.48 -21.82 13.98
N ILE A 10 -1.78 -20.79 13.17
CA ILE A 10 -2.38 -19.54 13.65
C ILE A 10 -3.78 -19.79 14.22
N ALA A 11 -4.61 -20.57 13.52
CA ALA A 11 -5.94 -20.94 14.02
C ALA A 11 -5.88 -21.70 15.36
N GLY A 12 -4.90 -22.57 15.55
CA GLY A 12 -4.70 -23.27 16.83
C GLY A 12 -4.32 -22.36 17.99
N LEU A 13 -3.68 -21.21 17.72
CA LEU A 13 -3.39 -20.18 18.73
C LEU A 13 -4.61 -19.31 19.04
N LEU A 14 -5.35 -18.89 18.02
CA LEU A 14 -6.46 -17.95 18.14
C LEU A 14 -7.79 -18.62 18.55
N ASP A 15 -8.02 -19.86 18.13
CA ASP A 15 -9.23 -20.64 18.41
C ASP A 15 -8.88 -22.08 18.81
N PRO A 16 -8.28 -22.30 20.00
CA PRO A 16 -7.86 -23.63 20.45
C PRO A 16 -9.01 -24.65 20.52
N THR A 17 -10.25 -24.17 20.66
CA THR A 17 -11.45 -25.01 20.75
C THR A 17 -12.13 -25.27 19.40
N GLY A 18 -11.71 -24.57 18.33
CA GLY A 18 -12.34 -24.64 17.01
C GLY A 18 -13.77 -24.06 16.95
N LYS A 19 -14.17 -23.25 17.94
CA LYS A 19 -15.54 -22.70 18.03
C LYS A 19 -15.78 -21.54 17.06
N LEU A 20 -14.75 -20.75 16.78
CA LEU A 20 -14.83 -19.55 15.94
C LEU A 20 -14.71 -19.90 14.45
N PHE A 21 -13.68 -20.67 14.07
CA PHE A 21 -13.39 -20.97 12.66
C PHE A 21 -13.88 -22.36 12.25
N GLY A 22 -13.81 -23.35 13.14
CA GLY A 22 -14.08 -24.76 12.80
C GLY A 22 -13.23 -25.20 11.59
N SER A 23 -13.86 -25.78 10.58
CA SER A 23 -13.20 -26.17 9.32
C SER A 23 -13.20 -25.09 8.24
N ARG A 24 -13.64 -23.85 8.52
CA ARG A 24 -13.74 -22.75 7.54
C ARG A 24 -12.42 -22.02 7.35
N ILE A 25 -11.36 -22.78 7.07
CA ILE A 25 -10.00 -22.27 6.86
C ILE A 25 -9.64 -22.54 5.41
N ILE A 26 -9.38 -21.47 4.65
CA ILE A 26 -8.89 -21.55 3.27
C ILE A 26 -7.49 -20.98 3.24
N SER A 27 -6.57 -21.75 2.63
CA SER A 27 -5.17 -21.39 2.46
C SER A 27 -4.79 -21.29 0.98
N ARG A 28 -3.56 -20.85 0.72
CA ARG A 28 -3.00 -20.84 -0.63
C ARG A 28 -3.01 -22.22 -1.30
N ASP A 29 -2.84 -23.28 -0.52
CA ASP A 29 -2.80 -24.66 -1.03
C ASP A 29 -4.17 -25.08 -1.55
N ASP A 30 -5.24 -24.55 -0.95
CA ASP A 30 -6.60 -24.76 -1.43
C ASP A 30 -6.83 -23.92 -2.71
N ASN A 31 -6.20 -22.75 -2.85
CA ASN A 31 -6.35 -21.84 -4.00
C ASN A 31 -5.50 -22.19 -5.24
N PHE A 32 -5.02 -23.44 -5.37
CA PHE A 32 -4.14 -23.87 -6.46
C PHE A 32 -2.89 -22.99 -6.66
N GLY A 33 -2.42 -22.33 -5.60
CA GLY A 33 -1.30 -21.40 -5.68
C GLY A 33 -1.61 -20.03 -6.27
N CYS A 34 -2.88 -19.75 -6.64
CA CYS A 34 -3.30 -18.41 -7.04
C CYS A 34 -3.29 -17.47 -5.82
N PHE A 35 -2.84 -16.24 -6.05
CA PHE A 35 -2.76 -15.22 -5.02
C PHE A 35 -4.02 -14.35 -4.92
N ASP A 36 -4.81 -14.31 -5.99
CA ASP A 36 -6.05 -13.56 -6.04
C ASP A 36 -7.15 -14.36 -5.33
N LYS A 37 -7.95 -13.66 -4.56
CA LYS A 37 -9.02 -14.17 -3.72
C LYS A 37 -10.35 -13.88 -4.43
N ASP A 38 -11.20 -14.89 -4.56
CA ASP A 38 -12.54 -14.74 -5.14
C ASP A 38 -13.61 -15.20 -4.14
N ILE A 39 -14.53 -14.30 -3.83
CA ILE A 39 -15.67 -14.55 -2.94
C ILE A 39 -16.54 -15.71 -3.45
N LYS A 40 -16.62 -15.91 -4.77
CA LYS A 40 -17.40 -16.99 -5.40
C LYS A 40 -16.86 -18.37 -5.09
N ARG A 41 -15.60 -18.47 -4.65
CA ARG A 41 -15.01 -19.73 -4.20
C ARG A 41 -15.71 -20.29 -2.97
N LEU A 42 -16.14 -19.41 -2.07
CA LEU A 42 -16.91 -19.75 -0.87
C LEU A 42 -18.41 -19.66 -1.12
N PHE A 43 -18.84 -18.66 -1.88
CA PHE A 43 -20.23 -18.29 -2.07
C PHE A 43 -20.55 -18.13 -3.56
N PRO A 44 -20.60 -19.24 -4.33
CA PRO A 44 -20.67 -19.20 -5.80
C PRO A 44 -21.93 -18.53 -6.35
N THR A 45 -23.04 -18.58 -5.60
CA THR A 45 -24.35 -18.12 -6.04
C THR A 45 -24.94 -17.01 -5.19
N ASN A 46 -24.47 -16.83 -3.95
CA ASN A 46 -25.07 -15.87 -3.02
C ASN A 46 -24.05 -15.33 -2.00
N SER A 47 -23.48 -14.16 -2.31
CA SER A 47 -22.61 -13.39 -1.41
C SER A 47 -23.34 -12.23 -0.73
N LYS A 48 -24.67 -12.19 -0.73
CA LYS A 48 -25.45 -11.03 -0.24
C LYS A 48 -25.20 -10.70 1.23
N HIS A 49 -24.80 -11.69 2.03
CA HIS A 49 -24.64 -11.61 3.48
C HIS A 49 -23.17 -11.72 3.92
N VAL A 50 -22.23 -11.48 2.99
CA VAL A 50 -20.80 -11.69 3.21
C VAL A 50 -20.08 -10.35 3.27
N VAL A 51 -19.35 -10.12 4.36
CA VAL A 51 -18.40 -9.01 4.48
C VAL A 51 -16.99 -9.61 4.51
N ILE A 52 -16.07 -8.98 3.80
CA ILE A 52 -14.66 -9.36 3.78
C ILE A 52 -13.87 -8.31 4.55
N LEU A 53 -13.01 -8.74 5.46
CA LEU A 53 -11.98 -7.90 6.09
C LEU A 53 -10.64 -8.29 5.48
N ASP A 54 -9.97 -7.34 4.83
CA ASP A 54 -8.65 -7.52 4.26
C ASP A 54 -7.99 -6.14 4.16
N ASP A 55 -6.69 -6.10 4.38
CA ASP A 55 -5.85 -4.90 4.23
C ASP A 55 -5.51 -4.61 2.77
N ARG A 56 -5.71 -5.60 1.89
CA ARG A 56 -5.42 -5.54 0.45
C ARG A 56 -6.69 -5.64 -0.39
N PRO A 57 -7.23 -4.52 -0.90
CA PRO A 57 -8.38 -4.54 -1.81
C PRO A 57 -8.11 -5.12 -3.19
N ASP A 58 -6.87 -5.00 -3.66
CA ASP A 58 -6.41 -5.46 -4.97
C ASP A 58 -6.50 -6.98 -5.11
N VAL A 59 -6.13 -7.74 -4.09
CA VAL A 59 -6.21 -9.22 -4.13
C VAL A 59 -7.65 -9.74 -4.19
N TRP A 60 -8.64 -8.88 -3.92
CA TRP A 60 -10.06 -9.19 -4.04
C TRP A 60 -10.71 -8.56 -5.28
N GLY A 61 -9.93 -7.91 -6.15
CA GLY A 61 -10.46 -7.22 -7.33
C GLY A 61 -11.41 -6.07 -7.00
N PHE A 62 -11.19 -5.39 -5.86
CA PHE A 62 -12.01 -4.25 -5.42
C PHE A 62 -13.51 -4.55 -5.36
N VAL A 63 -13.91 -5.71 -4.85
CA VAL A 63 -15.33 -6.06 -4.65
C VAL A 63 -16.00 -5.19 -3.59
N ASP A 64 -17.28 -4.88 -3.81
CA ASP A 64 -18.06 -4.02 -2.91
C ASP A 64 -18.25 -4.65 -1.52
N ASN A 65 -18.19 -5.99 -1.38
CA ASN A 65 -18.24 -6.73 -0.11
C ASN A 65 -17.04 -6.49 0.83
N LEU A 66 -15.97 -5.88 0.34
CA LEU A 66 -14.77 -5.60 1.13
C LEU A 66 -14.97 -4.38 2.03
N TYR A 67 -14.71 -4.58 3.32
CA TYR A 67 -14.46 -3.54 4.30
C TYR A 67 -12.94 -3.46 4.48
N PRO A 68 -12.26 -2.43 3.94
CA PRO A 68 -10.81 -2.30 4.07
C PRO A 68 -10.44 -2.05 5.53
N ILE A 69 -9.36 -2.71 5.97
CA ILE A 69 -8.76 -2.50 7.30
C ILE A 69 -7.35 -1.97 7.15
N ARG A 70 -6.88 -1.21 8.15
CA ARG A 70 -5.48 -0.77 8.15
C ARG A 70 -4.52 -1.98 8.21
N PRO A 71 -3.46 -2.02 7.39
CA PRO A 71 -2.39 -2.99 7.56
C PRO A 71 -1.78 -2.92 8.97
N TYR A 72 -1.58 -4.08 9.59
CA TYR A 72 -1.06 -4.16 10.96
C TYR A 72 0.46 -4.33 10.96
N TYR A 73 1.17 -3.26 11.32
CA TYR A 73 2.62 -3.24 11.46
C TYR A 73 3.00 -3.27 12.93
N TYR A 74 3.25 -4.47 13.46
CA TYR A 74 3.88 -4.63 14.78
C TYR A 74 5.39 -4.78 14.67
N PHE A 75 5.84 -5.54 13.67
CA PHE A 75 7.25 -5.67 13.31
C PHE A 75 7.55 -4.77 12.10
N GLN A 76 8.79 -4.31 11.96
CA GLN A 76 9.33 -3.64 10.76
C GLN A 76 9.42 -4.57 9.53
N THR A 77 8.79 -5.74 9.61
CA THR A 77 8.70 -6.72 8.53
C THR A 77 7.35 -6.61 7.83
N ASP A 78 7.37 -6.52 6.50
CA ASP A 78 6.18 -6.57 5.66
C ASP A 78 5.56 -7.98 5.56
N ASP A 79 4.48 -8.13 4.77
CA ASP A 79 3.80 -9.42 4.58
C ASP A 79 4.74 -10.48 3.97
N ILE A 80 5.27 -11.35 4.83
CA ILE A 80 6.11 -12.50 4.48
C ILE A 80 5.39 -13.53 3.59
N ASN A 81 4.07 -13.47 3.51
CA ASN A 81 3.24 -14.34 2.68
C ASN A 81 2.69 -13.62 1.44
N SER A 82 3.19 -12.42 1.13
CA SER A 82 2.84 -11.69 -0.08
C SER A 82 3.30 -12.47 -1.34
N PRO A 83 2.59 -12.32 -2.47
CA PRO A 83 3.04 -12.88 -3.76
C PRO A 83 4.50 -12.55 -4.06
N GLU A 84 4.89 -11.30 -3.79
CA GLU A 84 6.20 -10.72 -4.06
C GLU A 84 7.28 -11.40 -3.22
N ALA A 85 7.08 -11.51 -1.90
CA ALA A 85 8.02 -12.19 -1.01
C ALA A 85 8.27 -13.65 -1.42
N LEU A 86 7.21 -14.35 -1.83
CA LEU A 86 7.28 -15.77 -2.21
C LEU A 86 7.91 -15.97 -3.59
N GLN A 87 7.72 -15.05 -4.53
CA GLN A 87 8.36 -15.09 -5.84
C GLN A 87 9.86 -14.73 -5.75
N GLY A 88 10.22 -13.78 -4.89
CA GLY A 88 11.61 -13.48 -4.55
C GLY A 88 12.34 -14.70 -3.98
N MET A 89 11.72 -15.42 -3.04
CA MET A 89 12.28 -16.67 -2.50
C MET A 89 12.46 -17.77 -3.55
N LYS A 90 11.50 -17.95 -4.48
CA LYS A 90 11.64 -18.94 -5.56
C LYS A 90 12.80 -18.62 -6.51
N SER A 91 13.03 -17.33 -6.76
CA SER A 91 14.14 -16.86 -7.60
C SER A 91 15.48 -17.08 -6.89
N ALA A 92 15.56 -16.77 -5.60
CA ALA A 92 16.75 -16.99 -4.77
C ALA A 92 17.10 -18.47 -4.55
N LEU A 93 16.11 -19.38 -4.57
CA LEU A 93 16.34 -20.83 -4.48
C LEU A 93 16.94 -21.44 -5.76
N SER A 94 16.99 -20.69 -6.86
CA SER A 94 17.59 -21.12 -8.14
C SER A 94 19.05 -20.66 -8.32
N GLU A 95 19.51 -19.73 -7.50
CA GLU A 95 20.92 -19.35 -7.38
C GLU A 95 21.52 -19.98 -6.11
N ASP A 96 22.81 -20.34 -6.14
CA ASP A 96 23.50 -21.14 -5.13
C ASP A 96 23.16 -20.76 -3.67
N VAL A 97 22.57 -21.72 -2.94
CA VAL A 97 22.03 -21.64 -1.56
C VAL A 97 23.11 -21.45 -0.47
N ARG A 98 24.29 -20.90 -0.78
CA ARG A 98 25.35 -20.72 0.22
C ARG A 98 25.28 -19.41 1.01
N ASN A 99 24.55 -18.39 0.53
CA ASN A 99 24.53 -17.06 1.16
C ASN A 99 23.12 -16.45 1.36
N SER A 100 22.04 -17.24 1.41
CA SER A 100 20.72 -16.68 1.74
C SER A 100 20.66 -16.27 3.22
N PRO A 101 20.30 -15.02 3.58
CA PRO A 101 20.06 -14.62 4.96
C PRO A 101 18.68 -15.10 5.48
N VAL A 102 17.94 -15.89 4.69
CA VAL A 102 16.66 -16.48 5.12
C VAL A 102 16.94 -17.80 5.81
N GLY A 103 17.37 -17.71 7.06
CA GLY A 103 17.59 -18.90 7.89
C GLY A 103 18.60 -18.70 9.01
N GLU A 104 18.55 -17.59 9.75
CA GLU A 104 19.09 -17.65 11.11
C GLU A 104 18.19 -18.60 11.92
N VAL A 105 18.63 -19.86 12.00
CA VAL A 105 18.12 -20.82 12.96
C VAL A 105 18.43 -20.24 14.34
N PHE A 106 17.41 -19.64 14.97
CA PHE A 106 17.53 -19.06 16.31
C PHE A 106 18.15 -20.09 17.26
N ARG A 107 19.33 -19.76 17.81
CA ARG A 107 20.09 -20.72 18.63
C ARG A 107 19.48 -20.87 20.01
N ASN A 108 18.78 -19.84 20.49
CA ASN A 108 18.10 -19.84 21.77
C ASN A 108 16.97 -18.78 21.85
N LYS A 109 16.19 -18.80 22.94
CA LYS A 109 15.07 -17.89 23.20
C LYS A 109 15.48 -16.41 23.32
N ASN A 110 16.69 -16.12 23.79
CA ASN A 110 17.15 -14.75 24.00
C ASN A 110 17.45 -14.06 22.67
N ASP A 111 18.02 -14.78 21.70
CA ASP A 111 18.26 -14.25 20.35
C ASP A 111 16.94 -13.82 19.68
N LEU A 112 15.87 -14.60 19.89
CA LEU A 112 14.53 -14.27 19.40
C LEU A 112 13.95 -13.03 20.10
N ILE A 113 14.15 -12.90 21.42
CA ILE A 113 13.69 -11.72 22.17
C ILE A 113 14.42 -10.47 21.71
N GLU A 114 15.75 -10.53 21.51
CA GLU A 114 16.54 -9.39 21.04
C GLU A 114 16.11 -8.94 19.63
N LEU A 115 15.78 -9.88 18.74
CA LEU A 115 15.22 -9.56 17.43
C LEU A 115 13.83 -8.93 17.56
N ILE A 116 12.95 -9.48 18.40
CA ILE A 116 11.62 -8.88 18.65
C ILE A 116 11.80 -7.45 19.15
N ASP A 117 12.67 -7.19 20.12
CA ASP A 117 12.91 -5.85 20.65
C ASP A 117 13.47 -4.87 19.59
N ARG A 118 14.23 -5.38 18.61
CA ARG A 118 14.76 -4.59 17.49
C ARG A 118 13.72 -4.30 16.42
N GLU A 119 12.96 -5.31 16.03
CA GLU A 119 12.02 -5.26 14.91
C GLU A 119 10.66 -4.70 15.32
N CYS A 120 10.30 -4.72 16.60
CA CYS A 120 9.03 -4.18 17.08
C CYS A 120 8.97 -2.65 16.95
N ILE A 121 7.89 -2.15 16.35
CA ILE A 121 7.57 -0.73 16.36
C ILE A 121 7.11 -0.36 17.79
N LEU A 122 7.78 0.61 18.42
CA LEU A 122 7.55 0.98 19.82
C LEU A 122 6.20 1.71 20.07
N THR A 123 5.44 2.00 19.02
CA THR A 123 4.11 2.62 19.11
C THR A 123 3.05 1.55 19.25
N TYR A 124 2.88 1.05 20.48
CA TYR A 124 1.98 -0.07 20.80
C TYR A 124 0.47 0.24 20.71
N PHE A 125 0.09 1.49 20.39
CA PHE A 125 -1.31 1.88 20.40
C PHE A 125 -1.95 1.70 19.02
N ASP A 126 -2.50 0.51 18.80
CA ASP A 126 -3.40 0.20 17.68
C ASP A 126 -4.83 0.01 18.21
N ASN A 127 -5.78 0.76 17.65
CA ASN A 127 -7.21 0.66 17.98
C ASN A 127 -8.07 0.29 16.76
N GLU A 128 -7.47 -0.31 15.73
CA GLU A 128 -8.14 -0.60 14.47
C GLU A 128 -9.27 -1.61 14.66
N LEU A 129 -9.05 -2.68 15.43
CA LEU A 129 -10.09 -3.68 15.68
C LEU A 129 -11.32 -3.12 16.40
N GLU A 130 -11.16 -2.09 17.23
CA GLU A 130 -12.28 -1.41 17.88
C GLU A 130 -13.12 -0.63 16.85
N LYS A 131 -12.45 0.11 15.96
CA LYS A 131 -13.09 0.84 14.85
C LYS A 131 -13.81 -0.12 13.90
N VAL A 132 -13.14 -1.19 13.48
CA VAL A 132 -13.69 -2.24 12.61
C VAL A 132 -14.92 -2.88 13.25
N LEU A 133 -14.87 -3.23 14.54
CA LEU A 133 -16.02 -3.79 15.23
C LEU A 133 -17.22 -2.83 15.25
N SER A 134 -16.97 -1.53 15.46
CA SER A 134 -18.02 -0.51 15.39
C SER A 134 -18.65 -0.45 14.00
N GLY A 135 -17.82 -0.35 12.95
CA GLY A 135 -18.29 -0.31 11.56
C GLY A 135 -19.07 -1.57 11.15
N LEU A 136 -18.60 -2.76 11.55
CA LEU A 136 -19.29 -4.01 11.29
C LEU A 136 -20.67 -4.09 11.97
N LYS A 137 -20.81 -3.56 13.18
CA LYS A 137 -22.11 -3.49 13.86
C LYS A 137 -23.08 -2.59 13.11
N GLU A 138 -22.62 -1.48 12.54
CA GLU A 138 -23.45 -0.62 11.70
C GLU A 138 -23.91 -1.35 10.43
N VAL A 139 -22.98 -1.97 9.70
CA VAL A 139 -23.29 -2.73 8.47
C VAL A 139 -24.27 -3.86 8.76
N HIS A 140 -24.04 -4.61 9.85
CA HIS A 140 -24.95 -5.65 10.31
C HIS A 140 -26.35 -5.09 10.61
N THR A 141 -26.43 -4.00 11.37
CA THR A 141 -27.71 -3.38 11.74
C THR A 141 -28.47 -2.93 10.50
N GLU A 142 -27.79 -2.30 9.54
CA GLU A 142 -28.40 -1.83 8.29
C GLU A 142 -28.86 -3.00 7.41
N PHE A 143 -28.07 -4.07 7.30
CA PHE A 143 -28.43 -5.29 6.55
C PHE A 143 -29.76 -5.87 7.04
N PHE A 144 -29.89 -6.08 8.36
CA PHE A 144 -31.12 -6.64 8.95
C PHE A 144 -32.31 -5.67 8.94
N SER A 145 -32.06 -4.35 8.83
CA SER A 145 -33.12 -3.34 8.83
C SER A 145 -33.67 -3.01 7.44
N THR A 146 -32.86 -3.15 6.38
CA THR A 146 -33.17 -2.60 5.05
C THR A 146 -33.38 -3.64 3.94
N GLN A 147 -33.14 -4.93 4.21
CA GLN A 147 -33.13 -6.02 3.22
C GLN A 147 -32.16 -5.81 2.02
N GLN A 148 -31.27 -4.83 2.10
CA GLN A 148 -30.19 -4.65 1.12
C GLN A 148 -29.09 -5.67 1.36
N ASP A 149 -28.35 -6.05 0.31
CA ASP A 149 -27.14 -6.84 0.50
C ASP A 149 -25.98 -6.01 1.08
N THR A 150 -25.08 -6.71 1.74
CA THR A 150 -23.86 -6.17 2.37
C THR A 150 -22.99 -5.38 1.40
N ALA A 151 -22.86 -5.83 0.15
CA ALA A 151 -22.10 -5.14 -0.89
C ALA A 151 -22.69 -3.75 -1.17
N SER A 152 -24.00 -3.65 -1.35
CA SER A 152 -24.69 -2.39 -1.60
C SER A 152 -24.58 -1.41 -0.44
N ILE A 153 -24.65 -1.92 0.79
CA ILE A 153 -24.48 -1.12 2.01
C ILE A 153 -23.05 -0.57 2.10
N LEU A 154 -22.06 -1.45 1.94
CA LEU A 154 -20.64 -1.07 1.99
C LEU A 154 -20.27 -0.11 0.86
N LYS A 155 -20.78 -0.33 -0.35
CA LYS A 155 -20.58 0.59 -1.48
C LYS A 155 -21.00 2.01 -1.10
N LYS A 156 -22.22 2.18 -0.57
CA LYS A 156 -22.72 3.50 -0.14
C LYS A 156 -21.85 4.12 0.95
N LYS A 157 -21.47 3.33 1.95
CA LYS A 157 -20.59 3.78 3.03
C LYS A 157 -19.19 4.17 2.52
N LYS A 158 -18.70 3.51 1.47
CA LYS A 158 -17.41 3.79 0.82
C LYS A 158 -17.43 4.97 -0.14
N GLU A 159 -18.58 5.57 -0.50
CA GLU A 159 -18.66 6.76 -1.38
C GLU A 159 -18.15 8.05 -0.69
N ILE A 160 -17.04 7.98 0.04
CA ILE A 160 -16.47 9.07 0.83
C ILE A 160 -15.83 10.16 -0.04
N PHE A 161 -15.31 9.80 -1.21
CA PHE A 161 -14.71 10.74 -2.16
C PHE A 161 -15.67 11.16 -3.28
N LYS A 162 -16.98 10.94 -3.09
CA LYS A 162 -17.99 11.34 -4.07
C LYS A 162 -17.88 12.83 -4.41
N GLY A 163 -17.72 13.11 -5.70
CA GLY A 163 -17.53 14.48 -6.22
C GLY A 163 -16.09 14.97 -6.18
N CYS A 164 -15.14 14.19 -5.67
CA CYS A 164 -13.71 14.50 -5.79
C CYS A 164 -13.15 13.96 -7.11
N THR A 165 -12.31 14.77 -7.73
CA THR A 165 -11.52 14.42 -8.91
C THR A 165 -10.05 14.58 -8.56
N ALA A 166 -9.20 13.61 -8.91
CA ALA A 166 -7.80 13.62 -8.50
C ALA A 166 -6.83 13.25 -9.63
N GLU A 167 -5.64 13.85 -9.60
CA GLU A 167 -4.44 13.34 -10.26
C GLU A 167 -3.52 12.83 -9.14
N ILE A 168 -3.07 11.57 -9.24
CA ILE A 168 -2.32 10.88 -8.18
C ILE A 168 -0.91 10.57 -8.67
N PHE A 169 0.09 10.87 -7.85
CA PHE A 169 1.52 10.73 -8.17
C PHE A 169 2.22 9.81 -7.18
N SER A 170 2.97 8.84 -7.73
CA SER A 170 3.99 8.08 -7.00
C SER A 170 5.24 7.93 -7.89
N SER A 171 6.37 7.63 -7.25
CA SER A 171 7.62 7.20 -7.89
C SER A 171 7.42 5.91 -8.69
N VAL A 172 6.49 5.04 -8.25
CA VAL A 172 6.20 3.74 -8.85
C VAL A 172 4.86 3.78 -9.58
N ASN A 173 4.89 3.40 -10.86
CA ASN A 173 3.73 3.48 -11.75
C ASN A 173 2.62 2.49 -11.34
N GLU A 174 3.01 1.31 -10.88
CA GLU A 174 2.11 0.25 -10.44
C GLU A 174 1.38 0.67 -9.16
N TYR A 175 2.07 1.32 -8.22
CA TYR A 175 1.44 1.87 -7.04
C TYR A 175 0.51 3.04 -7.40
N THR A 176 0.93 3.88 -8.35
CA THR A 176 0.05 4.92 -8.90
C THR A 176 -1.25 4.30 -9.43
N LEU A 177 -1.18 3.20 -10.18
CA LEU A 177 -2.36 2.49 -10.69
C LEU A 177 -3.24 1.94 -9.54
N TYR A 178 -2.63 1.33 -8.54
CA TYR A 178 -3.32 0.87 -7.33
C TYR A 178 -4.09 2.02 -6.64
N LEU A 179 -3.42 3.14 -6.36
CA LEU A 179 -4.03 4.30 -5.71
C LEU A 179 -5.18 4.87 -6.56
N ASN A 180 -5.05 4.87 -7.89
CA ASN A 180 -6.11 5.27 -8.80
C ASN A 180 -7.34 4.37 -8.68
N LEU A 181 -7.17 3.05 -8.63
CA LEU A 181 -8.25 2.09 -8.44
C LEU A 181 -8.87 2.23 -7.04
N LEU A 182 -8.04 2.39 -6.01
CA LEU A 182 -8.47 2.56 -4.64
C LEU A 182 -9.33 3.82 -4.46
N PHE A 183 -8.90 4.96 -5.00
CA PHE A 183 -9.65 6.21 -4.96
C PHE A 183 -11.00 6.11 -5.67
N LYS A 184 -11.03 5.47 -6.86
CA LYS A 184 -12.27 5.19 -7.60
C LYS A 184 -13.21 4.27 -6.84
N HIS A 185 -12.67 3.22 -6.21
CA HIS A 185 -13.46 2.29 -5.41
C HIS A 185 -14.17 2.98 -4.23
N HIS A 186 -13.61 4.10 -3.75
CA HIS A 186 -14.17 4.93 -2.69
C HIS A 186 -14.95 6.16 -3.22
N GLY A 187 -15.44 6.09 -4.46
CA GLY A 187 -16.37 7.06 -5.04
C GLY A 187 -15.71 8.28 -5.70
N GLY A 188 -14.38 8.35 -5.73
CA GLY A 188 -13.64 9.40 -6.42
C GLY A 188 -13.54 9.16 -7.93
N GLN A 189 -13.06 10.15 -8.65
CA GLN A 189 -12.68 10.03 -10.06
C GLN A 189 -11.22 10.40 -10.22
N THR A 190 -10.52 9.76 -11.16
CA THR A 190 -9.12 10.10 -11.44
C THR A 190 -8.90 10.41 -12.91
N PHE A 191 -7.90 11.23 -13.16
CA PHE A 191 -7.52 11.69 -14.48
C PHE A 191 -6.07 11.33 -14.78
N SER A 192 -5.77 11.19 -16.08
CA SER A 192 -4.42 11.00 -16.56
C SER A 192 -3.62 12.30 -16.47
N HIS A 193 -2.30 12.15 -16.54
CA HIS A 193 -1.33 13.24 -16.40
C HIS A 193 -1.66 14.47 -17.27
N GLY A 194 -1.52 15.66 -16.69
CA GLY A 194 -1.72 16.93 -17.39
C GLY A 194 -3.16 17.44 -17.38
N SER A 195 -4.01 16.91 -16.48
CA SER A 195 -5.40 17.33 -16.29
C SER A 195 -5.60 18.22 -15.07
N VAL A 196 -4.52 18.75 -14.49
CA VAL A 196 -4.46 19.62 -13.29
C VAL A 196 -5.59 20.65 -13.22
N ASN A 197 -5.95 21.25 -14.34
CA ASN A 197 -6.96 22.30 -14.40
C ASN A 197 -8.41 21.79 -14.24
N LYS A 198 -8.61 20.49 -14.08
CA LYS A 198 -9.91 19.79 -14.01
C LYS A 198 -10.07 18.95 -12.73
N VAL A 199 -9.04 18.89 -11.89
CA VAL A 199 -9.04 18.07 -10.68
C VAL A 199 -9.25 18.92 -9.43
N THR A 200 -9.91 18.36 -8.42
CA THR A 200 -10.07 19.00 -7.12
C THR A 200 -8.87 18.72 -6.21
N HIS A 201 -8.14 17.62 -6.43
CA HIS A 201 -7.00 17.21 -5.62
C HIS A 201 -5.80 16.80 -6.46
N LEU A 202 -4.60 17.15 -5.99
CA LEU A 202 -3.36 16.50 -6.37
C LEU A 202 -2.89 15.69 -5.16
N ILE A 203 -2.79 14.37 -5.33
CA ILE A 203 -2.44 13.45 -4.24
C ILE A 203 -1.06 12.87 -4.55
N THR A 204 -0.14 12.87 -3.61
CA THR A 204 1.22 12.37 -3.86
C THR A 204 1.78 11.54 -2.73
N THR A 205 2.59 10.52 -3.06
CA THR A 205 3.39 9.75 -2.09
C THR A 205 4.74 10.40 -1.80
N GLY A 206 5.16 11.39 -2.61
CA GLY A 206 6.44 12.07 -2.46
C GLY A 206 6.54 13.39 -3.22
N ASN A 207 7.73 14.01 -3.22
CA ASN A 207 7.86 15.42 -3.57
C ASN A 207 8.23 15.69 -5.04
N GLY A 208 8.66 14.68 -5.80
CA GLY A 208 9.32 14.87 -7.09
C GLY A 208 8.41 15.33 -8.24
N ARG A 209 7.39 14.54 -8.59
CA ARG A 209 6.58 14.77 -9.81
C ARG A 209 5.50 15.85 -9.64
N ILE A 210 4.97 16.03 -8.43
CA ILE A 210 3.89 17.00 -8.17
C ILE A 210 4.31 18.45 -8.45
N ARG A 211 5.61 18.76 -8.28
CA ARG A 211 6.13 20.12 -8.44
C ARG A 211 6.10 20.62 -9.87
N SER A 212 6.53 19.80 -10.83
CA SER A 212 6.53 20.17 -12.25
C SER A 212 5.10 20.39 -12.75
N VAL A 213 4.18 19.55 -12.28
CA VAL A 213 2.75 19.63 -12.56
C VAL A 213 2.13 20.90 -11.97
N TRP A 214 2.44 21.22 -10.72
CA TRP A 214 1.96 22.43 -10.04
C TRP A 214 2.46 23.72 -10.70
N LYS A 215 3.74 23.80 -11.05
CA LYS A 215 4.33 24.97 -11.73
C LYS A 215 3.76 25.19 -13.14
N ASN A 216 3.37 24.11 -13.82
CA ASN A 216 2.82 24.16 -15.16
C ASN A 216 1.29 24.34 -15.18
N LYS A 217 0.63 24.50 -14.03
CA LYS A 217 -0.81 24.78 -13.97
C LYS A 217 -1.10 26.11 -14.66
N LYS A 218 -1.92 26.08 -15.71
CA LYS A 218 -2.33 27.28 -16.46
C LYS A 218 -3.74 27.63 -16.06
N ASP A 219 -3.93 28.75 -15.35
CA ASP A 219 -5.22 29.32 -14.94
C ASP A 219 -6.33 28.26 -14.76
N PRO A 220 -6.21 27.42 -13.71
CA PRO A 220 -7.08 26.28 -13.56
C PRO A 220 -8.52 26.72 -13.31
N VAL A 221 -9.49 25.99 -13.87
CA VAL A 221 -10.93 26.26 -13.62
C VAL A 221 -11.28 26.03 -12.14
N ILE A 222 -10.54 25.12 -11.50
CA ILE A 222 -10.62 24.77 -10.08
C ILE A 222 -9.18 24.71 -9.57
N ASP A 223 -8.84 25.49 -8.54
CA ASP A 223 -7.51 25.39 -7.92
C ASP A 223 -7.45 24.10 -7.07
N PRO A 224 -6.62 23.12 -7.44
CA PRO A 224 -6.59 21.85 -6.75
C PRO A 224 -5.89 21.96 -5.39
N VAL A 225 -6.36 21.21 -4.41
CA VAL A 225 -5.68 21.06 -3.12
C VAL A 225 -4.59 20.00 -3.25
N CYS A 226 -3.36 20.35 -2.87
CA CYS A 226 -2.24 19.41 -2.82
C CYS A 226 -2.17 18.75 -1.46
N VAL A 227 -2.31 17.43 -1.42
CA VAL A 227 -2.26 16.64 -0.19
C VAL A 227 -1.32 15.45 -0.32
N GLN A 228 -0.76 15.01 0.79
CA GLN A 228 -0.07 13.73 0.86
C GLN A 228 -1.07 12.56 0.77
N VAL A 229 -0.59 11.38 0.37
CA VAL A 229 -1.42 10.17 0.18
C VAL A 229 -2.12 9.72 1.47
N GLU A 230 -1.58 10.09 2.63
CA GLU A 230 -2.11 9.82 3.95
C GLU A 230 -3.53 10.38 4.10
N TRP A 231 -3.84 11.54 3.52
CA TRP A 231 -5.22 12.05 3.52
C TRP A 231 -6.21 11.03 2.95
N MET A 232 -5.81 10.39 1.85
CA MET A 232 -6.63 9.39 1.18
C MET A 232 -6.76 8.13 2.04
N HIS A 233 -5.65 7.60 2.54
CA HIS A 233 -5.64 6.39 3.37
C HIS A 233 -6.41 6.59 4.69
N GLU A 234 -6.12 7.65 5.43
CA GLU A 234 -6.79 7.97 6.70
C GLU A 234 -8.29 8.18 6.49
N SER A 235 -8.70 8.82 5.39
CA SER A 235 -10.11 8.96 5.05
C SER A 235 -10.79 7.62 4.77
N ILE A 236 -10.11 6.70 4.09
CA ILE A 236 -10.61 5.34 3.80
C ILE A 236 -10.80 4.57 5.10
N TYR A 237 -9.78 4.51 5.96
CA TYR A 237 -9.85 3.75 7.23
C TYR A 237 -10.85 4.38 8.22
N ALA A 238 -11.04 5.69 8.18
CA ALA A 238 -12.07 6.39 8.95
C ALA A 238 -13.49 6.23 8.38
N PHE A 239 -13.64 5.64 7.18
CA PHE A 239 -14.89 5.62 6.43
C PHE A 239 -15.53 7.01 6.29
N LYS A 240 -14.68 8.03 6.14
CA LYS A 240 -15.08 9.44 6.13
C LYS A 240 -14.01 10.28 5.47
N ARG A 241 -14.39 11.15 4.52
CA ARG A 241 -13.47 12.16 3.98
C ARG A 241 -13.04 13.12 5.09
N LEU A 242 -11.75 13.08 5.42
CA LEU A 242 -11.13 13.97 6.41
C LEU A 242 -10.86 15.35 5.81
N ASP A 243 -10.66 16.35 6.68
CA ASP A 243 -10.30 17.70 6.27
C ASP A 243 -8.87 17.67 5.70
N GLU A 244 -8.70 18.23 4.51
CA GLU A 244 -7.44 18.24 3.77
C GLU A 244 -6.33 18.99 4.53
N LYS A 245 -6.68 19.94 5.42
CA LYS A 245 -5.73 20.84 6.12
C LYS A 245 -4.61 20.13 6.87
N GLU A 246 -4.88 18.97 7.46
CA GLU A 246 -3.90 18.22 8.25
C GLU A 246 -2.86 17.50 7.35
N PHE A 247 -3.08 17.48 6.04
CA PHE A 247 -2.31 16.73 5.06
C PHE A 247 -1.81 17.60 3.90
N ILE A 248 -1.98 18.92 4.00
CA ILE A 248 -1.58 19.85 2.94
C ILE A 248 -0.08 19.74 2.71
N LEU A 249 0.29 19.60 1.43
CA LEU A 249 1.66 19.69 0.99
C LEU A 249 1.92 21.12 0.48
N ASN A 250 2.85 21.84 1.11
CA ASN A 250 3.32 23.09 0.55
C ASN A 250 4.30 22.82 -0.60
N VAL A 251 3.77 22.82 -1.82
CA VAL A 251 4.53 22.46 -3.04
C VAL A 251 5.68 23.45 -3.31
N ASP A 252 5.59 24.69 -2.82
CA ASP A 252 6.62 25.70 -3.00
C ASP A 252 7.85 25.45 -2.09
N ASP A 253 7.64 24.81 -0.94
CA ASP A 253 8.68 24.45 0.04
C ASP A 253 9.43 23.16 -0.33
N LEU A 254 9.00 22.46 -1.39
CA LEU A 254 9.68 21.27 -1.88
C LEU A 254 11.01 21.69 -2.54
N GLU A 255 12.11 21.58 -1.78
CA GLU A 255 13.45 21.90 -2.23
C GLU A 255 13.79 21.20 -3.56
N SER A 256 14.59 21.88 -4.38
CA SER A 256 15.11 21.39 -5.66
C SER A 256 16.00 20.17 -5.47
N ALA A 257 15.41 18.99 -5.32
CA ALA A 257 16.09 17.75 -5.67
C ALA A 257 16.53 17.88 -7.13
N GLN A 258 17.82 17.73 -7.37
CA GLN A 258 18.46 17.91 -8.67
C GLN A 258 17.72 17.11 -9.73
N GLU A 259 17.45 17.75 -10.86
CA GLU A 259 16.99 17.08 -12.08
C GLU A 259 18.06 16.05 -12.48
N GLU A 260 17.85 14.78 -12.14
CA GLU A 260 18.57 13.66 -12.74
C GLU A 260 18.33 13.73 -14.27
N PRO A 261 19.38 13.81 -15.09
CA PRO A 261 19.22 14.06 -16.51
C PRO A 261 18.62 12.83 -17.21
N ASP A 262 17.55 13.06 -17.95
CA ASP A 262 16.96 12.11 -18.90
C ASP A 262 18.04 11.62 -19.89
N THR A 263 18.59 10.43 -19.65
CA THR A 263 19.44 9.76 -20.64
C THR A 263 18.56 9.04 -21.64
N ASN A 264 18.10 9.77 -22.66
CA ASN A 264 17.75 9.19 -23.96
C ASN A 264 17.68 10.28 -25.05
N THR A 265 18.81 10.57 -25.69
CA THR A 265 18.83 10.91 -27.13
C THR A 265 20.17 10.50 -27.72
N ALA A 266 20.16 9.43 -28.52
CA ALA A 266 21.26 9.11 -29.40
C ALA A 266 21.32 10.13 -30.55
N SER A 267 22.46 10.80 -30.72
CA SER A 267 22.99 11.12 -32.04
C SER A 267 24.51 11.31 -31.97
N SER A 268 25.15 10.72 -32.96
CA SER A 268 26.57 10.57 -33.22
C SER A 268 27.34 11.88 -33.42
N SER A 269 28.58 11.94 -32.92
CA SER A 269 29.74 12.39 -33.71
C SER A 269 31.05 12.07 -33.00
N ASP A 270 31.96 11.45 -33.76
CA ASP A 270 33.35 11.13 -33.42
C ASP A 270 34.17 12.31 -32.87
N GLY A 271 35.15 11.98 -32.01
CA GLY A 271 36.21 12.91 -31.62
C GLY A 271 37.12 12.37 -30.53
N ASN A 272 38.17 11.64 -30.93
CA ASN A 272 39.34 11.31 -30.11
C ASN A 272 39.92 12.55 -29.41
N HIS A 273 40.21 12.44 -28.10
CA HIS A 273 41.56 12.69 -27.57
C HIS A 273 41.71 12.27 -26.10
N SER A 274 42.78 11.52 -25.87
CA SER A 274 43.42 11.17 -24.61
C SER A 274 43.87 12.38 -23.78
N ASN A 275 43.76 12.30 -22.46
CA ASN A 275 44.89 12.47 -21.53
C ASN A 275 44.51 12.12 -20.08
N ASP A 276 45.42 11.37 -19.46
CA ASP A 276 45.53 11.13 -18.02
C ASP A 276 45.76 12.43 -17.24
N GLU A 277 45.25 12.51 -16.00
CA GLU A 277 46.02 13.05 -14.87
C GLU A 277 45.36 12.67 -13.52
N LEU A 278 46.13 11.94 -12.70
CA LEU A 278 45.96 11.75 -11.25
C LEU A 278 46.17 13.08 -10.52
N ILE A 279 45.36 13.40 -9.49
CA ILE A 279 45.83 14.08 -8.26
C ILE A 279 45.03 13.58 -7.03
N ASP A 280 45.79 13.42 -5.94
CA ASP A 280 45.52 12.88 -4.60
C ASP A 280 44.57 13.67 -3.66
N LEU A 281 43.99 12.88 -2.72
CA LEU A 281 43.79 13.07 -1.27
C LEU A 281 43.82 14.48 -0.64
N GLU A 282 42.79 14.82 0.16
CA GLU A 282 42.85 14.87 1.64
C GLU A 282 41.54 15.36 2.32
N ASP A 283 41.40 14.95 3.58
CA ASP A 283 40.31 15.09 4.56
C ASP A 283 39.78 16.51 4.84
N SER A 284 38.49 16.60 5.22
CA SER A 284 38.11 17.24 6.51
C SER A 284 36.62 17.07 6.88
N ALA A 285 36.41 16.41 8.03
CA ALA A 285 35.56 16.77 9.18
C ALA A 285 34.07 17.18 9.03
N ASP A 286 33.25 16.38 9.74
CA ASP A 286 32.15 16.75 10.64
C ASP A 286 31.23 17.92 10.27
N THR A 287 29.98 17.56 9.96
CA THR A 287 28.82 18.24 10.55
C THR A 287 27.71 17.23 10.82
N SER A 288 27.43 17.05 12.11
CA SER A 288 26.20 16.49 12.64
C SER A 288 24.99 17.31 12.17
N ASN A 289 23.98 16.64 11.61
CA ASN A 289 22.62 17.16 11.56
C ASN A 289 21.61 16.02 11.71
N THR A 290 21.18 15.85 12.96
CA THR A 290 19.93 15.23 13.36
C THR A 290 18.75 16.11 12.93
N THR A 291 17.91 15.65 12.02
CA THR A 291 16.48 16.05 11.92
C THR A 291 15.69 15.10 11.02
N GLY A 292 14.62 14.52 11.58
CA GLY A 292 13.42 14.12 10.83
C GLY A 292 13.36 12.68 10.33
N GLU A 293 13.16 11.71 11.22
CA GLU A 293 12.63 10.39 10.84
C GLU A 293 11.22 10.56 10.28
N ALA A 294 11.10 10.50 8.95
CA ALA A 294 9.83 10.30 8.27
C ALA A 294 9.43 8.82 8.45
N PHE A 295 8.49 8.57 9.37
CA PHE A 295 7.73 7.33 9.39
C PHE A 295 6.87 7.25 8.13
N GLY A 296 7.41 6.62 7.09
CA GLY A 296 6.76 6.53 5.79
C GLY A 296 7.46 5.53 4.89
N SER A 297 7.68 4.30 5.38
CA SER A 297 8.04 3.17 4.52
C SER A 297 6.77 2.47 4.07
N SER A 298 6.04 3.06 3.12
CA SER A 298 5.20 2.25 2.24
C SER A 298 6.11 1.81 1.12
N ASP A 299 6.53 0.54 1.16
CA ASP A 299 7.38 -0.03 0.12
C ASP A 299 6.59 -0.08 -1.20
N ASP A 300 6.83 0.92 -2.04
CA ASP A 300 6.18 1.12 -3.34
C ASP A 300 6.37 -0.08 -4.30
N SER A 301 7.22 -1.06 -3.97
CA SER A 301 7.54 -2.23 -4.81
C SER A 301 6.46 -3.34 -4.86
N LEU A 302 5.40 -3.24 -4.05
CA LEU A 302 4.41 -4.30 -3.82
C LEU A 302 3.38 -4.52 -4.96
N TYR A 303 3.28 -3.62 -5.96
CA TYR A 303 2.08 -3.54 -6.82
C TYR A 303 2.22 -4.13 -8.24
N LYS A 304 3.28 -4.91 -8.50
CA LYS A 304 3.65 -5.44 -9.84
C LYS A 304 2.58 -6.23 -10.61
N LYS A 305 1.47 -6.63 -9.99
CA LYS A 305 0.51 -7.61 -10.56
C LYS A 305 -0.75 -7.01 -11.20
N ILE A 306 -0.96 -5.69 -11.13
CA ILE A 306 -2.21 -5.05 -11.62
C ILE A 306 -2.24 -4.91 -13.16
N LEU A 307 -1.12 -5.14 -13.86
CA LEU A 307 -0.97 -4.85 -15.29
C LEU A 307 -1.30 -6.01 -16.24
N ASP A 308 -1.53 -7.23 -15.75
CA ASP A 308 -1.68 -8.41 -16.63
C ASP A 308 -3.13 -8.69 -17.09
N ASP A 309 -4.15 -7.97 -16.57
CA ASP A 309 -5.57 -8.24 -16.84
C ASP A 309 -6.36 -7.06 -17.46
N ASN A 310 -5.71 -6.11 -18.15
CA ASN A 310 -6.39 -5.08 -18.97
C ASN A 310 -6.02 -5.14 -20.46
#